data_AF-A0AA38HHL0-F1
#
_entry.id   AF-A0AA38HHL0-F1
#
_cell.length_a   1.000
_cell.length_b   1.000
_cell.length_c   1.000
_cell.angle_alpha   90.00
_cell.angle_beta   90.00
_cell.angle_gamma   90.00
#
_symmetry.space_group_name_H-M   'P 1'
#
loop_
_entity.id
_entity.type
_entity.pdbx_description
1 polymer ?
#
loop_
_entity_poly.entity_id
_entity_poly.type
_entity_poly.pdbx_seq_one_letter_code
_entity_poly.pdbx_strand_id
1 'polypeptide(L)'
;MPAITPAQLALAEALPAETIGRNRSLHILPFYASGFLDSMLMGLVIAQSVSYSQRFLGKERKYTTALVFMGVLGTIAATICLLLWISHIFVYGFGRFMVFAELRYLSAYMYINTATTLVVQTFYIDRACRLFKHWWPALIIAPFALATTATTISFVTIGFMPAQYMIPELLAGPASSSANVVEKLGYALSMGYIVFERDGPTPIPSYED
;
A
#
# COMPACT_ATOMS: atom_id res chain seq x y z
N MET A 1 23.35 15.72 11.50
CA MET A 1 21.89 15.61 11.32
C MET A 1 21.26 16.56 12.32
N PRO A 2 20.46 17.55 11.90
CA PRO A 2 19.79 18.45 12.85
C PRO A 2 18.81 17.63 13.68
N ALA A 3 19.00 17.65 15.01
CA ALA A 3 18.13 16.95 15.95
C ALA A 3 16.74 17.60 15.92
N ILE A 4 15.70 16.80 15.70
CA ILE A 4 14.32 17.22 15.86
C ILE A 4 14.15 17.60 17.33
N THR A 5 13.73 18.83 17.60
CA THR A 5 13.50 19.27 18.97
C THR A 5 12.27 18.55 19.55
N PRO A 6 12.23 18.24 20.86
CA PRO A 6 11.09 17.55 21.47
C PRO A 6 9.76 18.31 21.27
N ALA A 7 9.82 19.62 21.07
CA ALA A 7 8.67 20.45 20.70
C ALA A 7 8.12 20.14 19.30
N GLN A 8 8.96 19.78 18.33
CA GLN A 8 8.53 19.38 16.99
C GLN A 8 7.89 17.99 16.98
N LEU A 9 8.37 17.08 17.83
CA LEU A 9 7.77 15.75 18.02
C LEU A 9 6.37 15.86 18.63
N ALA A 10 6.22 16.67 19.70
CA ALA A 10 4.92 16.90 20.31
C ALA A 10 3.91 17.57 19.36
N LEU A 11 4.37 18.46 18.47
CA LEU A 11 3.51 19.08 17.46
C LEU A 11 3.10 18.07 16.36
N ALA A 12 4.03 17.20 15.94
CA ALA A 12 3.77 16.16 14.96
C ALA A 12 2.77 15.10 15.45
N GLU A 13 2.72 14.83 16.76
CA GLU A 13 1.71 13.95 17.37
C GLU A 13 0.36 14.65 17.59
N ALA A 14 0.35 15.95 17.90
CA ALA A 14 -0.87 16.70 18.20
C ALA A 14 -1.77 16.94 16.97
N LEU A 15 -1.18 17.21 15.80
CA LEU A 15 -1.90 17.51 14.54
C LEU A 15 -2.77 16.35 14.01
N PRO A 16 -2.26 15.10 13.88
CA PRO A 16 -3.07 13.96 13.48
C PRO A 16 -4.07 13.55 14.58
N ALA A 17 -3.74 13.76 15.87
CA ALA A 17 -4.67 13.48 16.96
C ALA A 17 -5.94 14.36 16.91
N GLU A 18 -5.83 15.64 16.53
CA GLU A 18 -6.97 16.54 16.36
C GLU A 18 -7.83 16.18 15.13
N THR A 19 -7.17 15.91 14.00
CA THR A 19 -7.85 15.66 12.71
C THR A 19 -8.47 14.26 12.66
N ILE A 20 -7.72 13.23 13.06
CA ILE A 20 -8.16 11.83 13.03
C ILE A 20 -9.05 11.53 14.26
N GLY A 21 -8.81 12.19 15.39
CA GLY A 21 -9.60 12.01 16.62
C GLY A 21 -11.08 12.37 16.45
N ARG A 22 -11.40 13.38 15.64
CA ARG A 22 -12.79 13.85 15.46
C ARG A 22 -13.71 12.83 14.78
N ASN A 23 -13.19 12.01 13.86
CA ASN A 23 -13.94 10.99 13.13
C ASN A 23 -13.15 9.68 12.99
N ARG A 24 -12.64 9.16 14.11
CA ARG A 24 -11.77 7.98 14.13
C ARG A 24 -12.35 6.78 13.36
N SER A 25 -13.65 6.51 13.51
CA SER A 25 -14.33 5.41 12.82
C SER A 25 -14.36 5.59 11.30
N LEU A 26 -14.52 6.82 10.81
CA LEU A 26 -14.60 7.12 9.38
C LEU A 26 -13.27 6.87 8.66
N HIS A 27 -12.14 7.12 9.33
CA HIS A 27 -10.81 6.90 8.75
C HIS A 27 -10.35 5.45 8.84
N ILE A 28 -10.83 4.70 9.83
CA ILE A 28 -10.42 3.30 10.07
C ILE A 28 -11.25 2.32 9.25
N LEU A 29 -12.54 2.61 9.03
CA LEU A 29 -13.46 1.72 8.34
C LEU A 29 -13.01 1.32 6.91
N PRO A 30 -12.46 2.22 6.07
CA PRO A 30 -11.99 1.84 4.73
C PRO A 30 -10.90 0.77 4.74
N PHE A 31 -10.00 0.78 5.74
CA PHE A 31 -8.93 -0.22 5.87
C PHE A 31 -9.46 -1.59 6.28
N TYR A 32 -10.50 -1.64 7.13
CA TYR A 32 -11.18 -2.88 7.46
C TYR A 32 -12.01 -3.42 6.31
N ALA A 33 -12.76 -2.53 5.65
CA ALA A 33 -13.57 -2.90 4.50
C ALA A 33 -12.69 -3.46 3.38
N SER A 34 -11.52 -2.85 3.13
CA SER A 34 -10.57 -3.34 2.14
C SER A 34 -9.97 -4.69 2.53
N GLY A 35 -9.54 -4.88 3.78
CA GLY A 35 -8.98 -6.16 4.22
C GLY A 35 -10.00 -7.29 4.27
N PHE A 36 -11.23 -7.00 4.67
CA PHE A 36 -12.32 -7.97 4.62
C PHE A 36 -12.65 -8.37 3.18
N LEU A 37 -12.78 -7.38 2.28
CA LEU A 37 -13.06 -7.63 0.87
C LEU A 37 -11.92 -8.38 0.19
N ASP A 38 -10.66 -8.04 0.49
CA ASP A 38 -9.48 -8.77 0.01
C ASP A 38 -9.50 -10.23 0.47
N SER A 39 -9.83 -10.50 1.73
CA SER A 39 -9.98 -11.87 2.25
C SER A 39 -11.09 -12.65 1.55
N MET A 40 -12.21 -12.00 1.18
CA MET A 40 -13.26 -12.66 0.40
C MET A 40 -12.81 -12.98 -1.02
N LEU A 41 -12.12 -12.03 -1.67
CA LEU A 41 -11.56 -12.22 -3.01
C LEU A 41 -10.49 -13.32 -3.03
N MET A 42 -9.70 -13.46 -1.97
CA MET A 42 -8.75 -14.56 -1.81
C MET A 42 -9.44 -15.92 -1.87
N GLY A 43 -10.59 -16.07 -1.19
CA GLY A 43 -11.40 -17.29 -1.26
C GLY A 43 -11.84 -17.61 -2.70
N LEU A 44 -12.22 -16.59 -3.46
CA LEU A 44 -12.57 -16.75 -4.88
C LEU A 44 -11.36 -17.20 -5.72
N VAL A 45 -10.18 -16.60 -5.51
CA VAL A 45 -8.94 -16.98 -6.21
C VAL A 45 -8.60 -18.44 -5.93
N ILE A 46 -8.72 -18.91 -4.68
CA ILE A 46 -8.48 -20.31 -4.31
C ILE A 46 -9.47 -21.23 -5.04
N ALA A 47 -10.76 -20.91 -5.01
CA ALA A 47 -11.79 -21.71 -5.68
C ALA A 47 -11.56 -21.80 -7.21
N GLN A 48 -11.16 -20.68 -7.83
CA GLN A 48 -10.79 -20.63 -9.24
C GLN A 48 -9.51 -21.44 -9.52
N SER A 49 -8.53 -21.38 -8.63
CA SER A 49 -7.27 -22.13 -8.76
C SER A 49 -7.48 -23.64 -8.71
N VAL A 50 -8.34 -24.11 -7.79
CA VAL A 50 -8.73 -25.53 -7.71
C VAL A 50 -9.45 -25.95 -8.98
N SER A 51 -10.41 -25.15 -9.44
CA SER A 51 -11.16 -25.40 -10.68
C SER A 51 -10.24 -25.44 -11.91
N TYR A 52 -9.24 -24.55 -11.97
CA TYR A 52 -8.24 -24.51 -13.03
C TYR A 52 -7.38 -25.79 -13.01
N SER A 53 -6.88 -26.16 -11.82
CA SER A 53 -6.06 -27.36 -11.62
C SER A 53 -6.79 -28.63 -12.07
N GLN A 54 -8.07 -28.77 -11.73
CA GLN A 54 -8.85 -29.96 -12.11
C GLN A 54 -9.13 -30.06 -13.61
N ARG A 55 -9.32 -28.93 -14.31
CA ARG A 55 -9.80 -28.93 -15.72
C ARG A 55 -8.68 -28.81 -16.75
N PHE A 56 -7.64 -28.04 -16.44
CA PHE A 56 -6.67 -27.54 -17.42
C PHE A 56 -5.22 -27.97 -17.15
N LEU A 57 -4.91 -28.50 -15.97
CA LEU A 57 -3.57 -28.96 -15.65
C LEU A 57 -3.14 -30.08 -16.61
N GLY A 58 -1.97 -29.92 -17.24
CA GLY A 58 -1.42 -30.85 -18.23
C GLY A 58 -1.90 -30.67 -19.67
N LYS A 59 -2.95 -29.87 -19.93
CA LYS A 59 -3.44 -29.58 -21.29
C LYS A 59 -2.88 -28.28 -21.86
N GLU A 60 -2.42 -27.38 -20.99
CA GLU A 60 -1.92 -26.06 -21.38
C GLU A 60 -0.40 -26.01 -21.50
N ARG A 61 0.11 -24.97 -22.17
CA ARG A 61 1.55 -24.71 -22.22
C ARG A 61 2.09 -24.44 -20.82
N LYS A 62 3.26 -25.02 -20.53
CA LYS A 62 3.97 -24.84 -19.25
C LYS A 62 4.15 -23.37 -18.86
N TYR A 63 4.37 -22.48 -19.84
CA TYR A 63 4.47 -21.03 -19.61
C TYR A 63 3.16 -20.43 -19.08
N THR A 64 2.02 -20.76 -19.68
CA THR A 64 0.70 -20.26 -19.23
C THR A 64 0.37 -20.79 -17.84
N THR A 65 0.67 -22.07 -17.58
CA THR A 65 0.52 -22.67 -16.25
C THR A 65 1.41 -21.96 -15.21
N ALA A 66 2.67 -21.67 -15.55
CA ALA A 66 3.58 -20.95 -14.66
C ALA A 66 3.07 -19.54 -14.33
N LEU A 67 2.54 -18.78 -15.30
CA LEU A 67 1.95 -17.47 -15.06
C LEU A 67 0.76 -17.54 -14.10
N VAL A 68 -0.12 -18.54 -14.25
CA VAL A 68 -1.26 -18.72 -13.34
C VAL A 68 -0.78 -19.01 -11.92
N PHE A 69 0.16 -19.93 -11.74
CA PHE A 69 0.72 -20.23 -10.41
C PHE A 69 1.44 -19.02 -9.79
N MET A 70 2.21 -18.27 -10.57
CA MET A 70 2.86 -17.04 -10.11
C MET A 70 1.83 -15.97 -9.70
N GLY A 71 0.72 -15.84 -10.45
CA GLY A 71 -0.37 -14.94 -10.11
C GLY A 71 -1.05 -15.32 -8.80
N VAL A 72 -1.35 -16.61 -8.61
CA VAL A 72 -1.98 -17.13 -7.37
C VAL A 72 -1.05 -16.98 -6.15
N LEU A 73 0.24 -17.28 -6.31
CA LEU A 73 1.22 -17.08 -5.25
C LEU A 73 1.38 -15.59 -4.90
N GLY A 74 1.39 -14.73 -5.91
CA GLY A 74 1.49 -13.28 -5.75
C GLY A 74 0.29 -12.70 -5.01
N THR A 75 -0.94 -13.13 -5.34
CA THR A 75 -2.14 -12.68 -4.62
C THR A 75 -2.13 -13.19 -3.18
N ILE A 76 -1.76 -14.45 -2.93
CA ILE A 76 -1.66 -15.00 -1.56
C ILE A 76 -0.65 -14.19 -0.74
N ALA A 77 0.51 -13.89 -1.30
CA ALA A 77 1.52 -13.07 -0.64
C ALA A 77 1.01 -11.64 -0.35
N ALA A 78 0.29 -11.03 -1.29
CA ALA A 78 -0.29 -9.70 -1.12
C ALA A 78 -1.30 -9.67 0.05
N THR A 79 -2.22 -10.64 0.11
CA THR A 79 -3.21 -10.74 1.19
C THR A 79 -2.54 -11.01 2.54
N ILE A 80 -1.51 -11.86 2.61
CA ILE A 80 -0.75 -12.08 3.84
C ILE A 80 -0.08 -10.78 4.31
N CYS A 81 0.57 -10.04 3.42
CA CYS A 81 1.16 -8.75 3.75
C CYS A 81 0.11 -7.75 4.25
N LEU A 82 -1.07 -7.73 3.63
CA LEU A 82 -2.17 -6.85 4.03
C LEU A 82 -2.73 -7.23 5.42
N LEU A 83 -2.89 -8.53 5.71
CA LEU A 83 -3.30 -9.01 7.03
C LEU A 83 -2.26 -8.70 8.12
N LEU A 84 -0.97 -8.88 7.82
CA LEU A 84 0.11 -8.50 8.73
C LEU A 84 0.11 -7.00 9.02
N TRP A 85 -0.13 -6.17 7.99
CA TRP A 85 -0.21 -4.72 8.15
C TRP A 85 -1.40 -4.28 9.00
N ILE A 86 -2.60 -4.83 8.75
CA ILE A 86 -3.80 -4.57 9.57
C ILE A 86 -3.57 -5.03 11.02
N SER A 87 -2.96 -6.20 11.19
CA SER A 87 -2.62 -6.72 12.52
C SER A 87 -1.60 -5.84 13.23
N HIS A 88 -0.62 -5.28 12.51
CA HIS A 88 0.36 -4.36 13.08
C HIS A 88 -0.28 -3.05 13.57
N ILE A 89 -1.14 -2.47 12.75
CA ILE A 89 -1.88 -1.25 13.10
C ILE A 89 -2.76 -1.47 14.33
N PHE A 90 -3.42 -2.62 14.43
CA PHE A 90 -4.44 -2.86 15.46
C PHE A 90 -3.90 -3.50 16.74
N VAL A 91 -3.11 -4.56 16.62
CA VAL A 91 -2.64 -5.35 17.79
C VAL A 91 -1.52 -4.61 18.52
N TYR A 92 -0.59 -3.99 17.79
CA TYR A 92 0.58 -3.33 18.39
C TYR A 92 0.41 -1.80 18.47
N GLY A 93 -0.47 -1.21 17.64
CA GLY A 93 -0.65 0.24 17.53
C GLY A 93 -1.90 0.83 18.19
N PHE A 94 -2.63 0.05 19.00
CA PHE A 94 -3.89 0.51 19.59
C PHE A 94 -3.68 1.77 20.46
N GLY A 95 -4.09 2.95 19.96
CA GLY A 95 -3.95 4.23 20.64
C GLY A 95 -2.80 5.14 20.17
N ARG A 96 -1.92 4.68 19.26
CA ARG A 96 -0.84 5.50 18.67
C ARG A 96 -1.13 5.83 17.20
N PHE A 97 -1.32 7.11 16.89
CA PHE A 97 -1.59 7.58 15.52
C PHE A 97 -0.39 7.48 14.58
N MET A 98 0.83 7.39 15.13
CA MET A 98 2.07 7.20 14.36
C MET A 98 2.14 5.85 13.64
N VAL A 99 1.39 4.83 14.07
CA VAL A 99 1.44 3.50 13.43
C VAL A 99 0.76 3.49 12.06
N PHE A 100 -0.17 4.40 11.81
CA PHE A 100 -0.71 4.63 10.46
C PHE A 100 0.30 5.28 9.50
N ALA A 101 1.38 5.85 10.03
CA ALA A 101 2.46 6.49 9.27
C ALA A 101 3.61 5.53 8.90
N GLU A 102 3.61 4.28 9.39
CA GLU A 102 4.66 3.31 9.04
C GLU A 102 4.41 2.68 7.65
N LEU A 103 5.01 3.27 6.61
CA LEU A 103 4.91 2.77 5.23
C LEU A 103 5.78 1.53 4.92
N ARG A 104 6.50 0.96 5.90
CA ARG A 104 7.37 -0.21 5.64
C ARG A 104 6.59 -1.41 5.11
N TYR A 105 5.43 -1.69 5.70
CA TYR A 105 4.55 -2.79 5.23
C TYR A 105 3.78 -2.40 3.98
N LEU A 106 3.38 -1.13 3.86
CA LEU A 106 2.65 -0.61 2.69
C LEU A 106 3.52 -0.63 1.42
N SER A 107 4.79 -0.25 1.52
CA SER A 107 5.74 -0.29 0.40
C SER A 107 5.99 -1.72 -0.08
N ALA A 108 6.17 -2.67 0.84
CA ALA A 108 6.32 -4.09 0.50
C ALA A 108 5.06 -4.65 -0.19
N TYR A 109 3.87 -4.30 0.32
CA TYR A 109 2.60 -4.66 -0.30
C TYR A 109 2.49 -4.11 -1.74
N MET A 110 2.86 -2.84 -1.96
CA MET A 110 2.81 -2.24 -3.30
C MET A 110 3.72 -2.95 -4.30
N TYR A 111 4.93 -3.36 -3.89
CA TYR A 111 5.81 -4.15 -4.77
C TYR A 111 5.19 -5.50 -5.17
N ILE A 112 4.64 -6.22 -4.19
CA ILE A 112 4.03 -7.54 -4.43
C ILE A 112 2.78 -7.41 -5.30
N ASN A 113 1.93 -6.42 -5.01
CA ASN A 113 0.72 -6.16 -5.78
C ASN A 113 1.03 -5.83 -7.25
N THR A 114 2.05 -5.02 -7.49
CA THR A 114 2.45 -4.63 -8.85
C THR A 114 3.12 -5.77 -9.60
N ALA A 115 3.98 -6.54 -8.95
CA ALA A 115 4.54 -7.76 -9.54
C ALA A 115 3.42 -8.74 -9.96
N THR A 116 2.41 -8.92 -9.09
CA THR A 116 1.26 -9.78 -9.37
C THR A 116 0.43 -9.24 -10.53
N THR A 117 0.17 -7.93 -10.57
CA THR A 117 -0.58 -7.28 -11.65
C THR A 117 0.11 -7.42 -13.00
N LEU A 118 1.45 -7.29 -13.05
CA LEU A 118 2.22 -7.51 -14.27
C LEU A 118 2.13 -8.94 -14.78
N VAL A 119 2.18 -9.94 -13.89
CA VAL A 119 2.00 -11.35 -14.25
C VAL A 119 0.62 -11.58 -14.86
N VAL A 120 -0.43 -11.03 -14.24
CA VAL A 120 -1.81 -11.14 -14.71
C VAL A 120 -2.00 -10.45 -16.06
N GLN A 121 -1.47 -9.24 -16.23
CA GLN A 121 -1.53 -8.52 -17.52
C GLN A 121 -0.77 -9.27 -18.62
N THR A 122 0.39 -9.84 -18.31
CA THR A 122 1.16 -10.65 -19.27
C THR A 122 0.35 -11.88 -19.72
N PHE A 123 -0.35 -12.53 -18.79
CA PHE A 123 -1.26 -13.62 -19.11
C PHE A 123 -2.40 -13.19 -20.03
N TYR A 124 -3.02 -12.03 -19.77
CA TYR A 124 -4.07 -11.49 -20.63
C TYR A 124 -3.57 -11.07 -22.01
N ILE A 125 -2.37 -10.49 -22.11
CA ILE A 125 -1.73 -10.17 -23.38
C ILE A 125 -1.51 -11.44 -24.21
N ASP A 126 -0.92 -12.47 -23.63
CA ASP A 126 -0.68 -13.75 -24.31
C ASP A 126 -1.99 -14.42 -24.75
N ARG A 127 -3.04 -14.34 -23.94
CA ARG A 127 -4.38 -14.83 -24.32
C ARG A 127 -5.01 -14.02 -25.44
N ALA A 128 -4.94 -12.69 -25.37
CA ALA A 128 -5.54 -11.82 -26.37
C ALA A 128 -4.82 -11.93 -27.72
N CYS A 129 -3.49 -11.95 -27.73
CA CYS A 129 -2.71 -12.15 -28.97
C CYS A 129 -2.99 -13.51 -29.62
N ARG A 130 -3.25 -14.56 -28.83
CA ARG A 130 -3.66 -15.87 -29.37
C ARG A 130 -5.07 -15.85 -29.95
N LEU A 131 -6.01 -15.17 -29.29
CA LEU A 131 -7.40 -15.12 -29.73
C LEU A 131 -7.56 -14.33 -31.04
N PHE A 132 -6.89 -13.18 -31.14
CA PHE A 132 -6.97 -12.31 -32.32
C PHE A 132 -5.95 -12.67 -33.41
N LYS A 133 -5.01 -13.59 -33.13
CA LYS A 133 -3.87 -13.94 -34.00
C LYS A 133 -3.11 -12.70 -34.52
N HIS A 134 -3.17 -11.61 -33.76
CA HIS A 134 -2.62 -10.31 -34.12
C HIS A 134 -2.07 -9.60 -32.87
N TRP A 135 -1.17 -8.65 -33.08
CA TRP A 135 -0.40 -8.00 -32.01
C TRP A 135 -1.09 -6.78 -31.41
N TRP A 136 -2.16 -6.27 -32.04
CA TRP A 136 -2.91 -5.09 -31.58
C TRP A 136 -3.44 -5.15 -30.15
N PRO A 137 -3.96 -6.29 -29.65
CA PRO A 137 -4.43 -6.35 -28.26
C PRO A 137 -3.32 -6.10 -27.23
N ALA A 138 -2.07 -6.44 -27.55
CA ALA A 138 -0.93 -6.12 -26.69
C ALA A 138 -0.71 -4.60 -26.59
N LEU A 139 -0.95 -3.86 -27.67
CA LEU A 139 -0.81 -2.40 -27.70
C LEU A 139 -1.85 -1.72 -26.80
N ILE A 140 -3.03 -2.31 -26.64
CA ILE A 140 -4.07 -1.78 -25.75
C ILE A 140 -3.75 -2.09 -24.28
N ILE A 141 -3.23 -3.28 -23.95
CA ILE A 141 -3.01 -3.71 -22.56
C ILE A 141 -1.66 -3.20 -22.01
N ALA A 142 -0.63 -3.08 -22.86
CA ALA A 142 0.69 -2.58 -22.47
C ALA A 142 0.71 -1.21 -21.75
N PRO A 143 -0.04 -0.17 -22.18
CA PRO A 143 -0.05 1.11 -21.46
C PRO A 143 -0.63 0.99 -20.06
N PHE A 144 -1.59 0.09 -19.82
CA PHE A 144 -2.10 -0.16 -18.46
C PHE A 144 -1.02 -0.80 -17.57
N ALA A 145 -0.20 -1.68 -18.13
CA ALA A 145 0.94 -2.26 -17.41
C ALA A 145 1.96 -1.19 -17.00
N LEU A 146 2.31 -0.31 -17.94
CA LEU A 146 3.24 0.79 -17.69
C LEU A 146 2.67 1.81 -16.69
N ALA A 147 1.36 2.09 -16.75
CA ALA A 147 0.72 2.96 -15.77
C ALA A 147 0.82 2.37 -14.36
N THR A 148 0.55 1.07 -14.20
CA THR A 148 0.63 0.42 -12.87
C THR A 148 2.04 0.43 -12.30
N THR A 149 3.08 0.22 -13.12
CA THR A 149 4.47 0.28 -12.65
C THR A 149 4.87 1.70 -12.31
N ALA A 150 4.46 2.69 -13.11
CA ALA A 150 4.71 4.10 -12.82
C ALA A 150 4.09 4.54 -11.49
N THR A 151 2.83 4.20 -11.24
CA THR A 151 2.16 4.50 -9.96
C THR A 151 2.91 3.89 -8.77
N THR A 152 3.36 2.65 -8.90
CA THR A 152 4.11 1.95 -7.85
C THR A 152 5.43 2.63 -7.54
N ILE A 153 6.18 2.99 -8.58
CA ILE A 153 7.45 3.70 -8.43
C ILE A 153 7.23 5.03 -7.74
N SER A 154 6.21 5.80 -8.15
CA SER A 154 5.85 7.07 -7.51
C SER A 154 5.47 6.91 -6.04
N PHE A 155 4.67 5.90 -5.70
CA PHE A 155 4.23 5.68 -4.33
C PHE A 155 5.39 5.26 -3.42
N VAL A 156 6.28 4.43 -3.95
CA VAL A 156 7.49 3.99 -3.25
C VAL A 156 8.47 5.15 -3.07
N THR A 157 8.73 5.95 -4.11
CA THR A 157 9.66 7.08 -3.98
C THR A 157 9.16 8.12 -2.98
N ILE A 158 7.85 8.41 -2.97
CA ILE A 158 7.23 9.27 -1.96
C ILE A 158 7.37 8.65 -0.56
N GLY A 159 7.16 7.34 -0.43
CA GLY A 159 7.34 6.65 0.83
C GLY A 159 8.78 6.69 1.33
N PHE A 160 9.78 6.49 0.48
CA PHE A 160 11.18 6.53 0.93
C PHE A 160 11.76 7.95 1.10
N MET A 161 10.99 9.02 0.88
CA MET A 161 11.46 10.38 1.16
C MET A 161 11.65 10.59 2.67
N PRO A 162 12.87 10.93 3.14
CA PRO A 162 13.08 11.20 4.55
C PRO A 162 12.34 12.48 4.96
N ALA A 163 11.70 12.44 6.14
CA ALA A 163 10.87 13.50 6.73
C ALA A 163 11.40 14.94 6.57
N GLN A 164 12.73 15.09 6.59
CA GLN A 164 13.45 16.36 6.44
C GLN A 164 13.14 17.16 5.17
N TYR A 165 12.60 16.54 4.10
CA TYR A 165 12.25 17.25 2.86
C TYR A 165 10.77 17.66 2.77
N MET A 166 9.86 17.09 3.57
CA MET A 166 8.43 17.46 3.56
C MET A 166 8.09 18.61 4.51
N ILE A 167 8.83 18.74 5.62
CA ILE A 167 8.62 19.76 6.65
C ILE A 167 8.84 21.21 6.16
N PRO A 168 9.87 21.55 5.35
CA PRO A 168 10.08 22.93 4.93
C PRO A 168 9.02 23.45 3.95
N GLU A 169 8.35 22.60 3.17
CA GLU A 169 7.30 23.04 2.23
C GLU A 169 5.94 23.27 2.91
N LEU A 170 5.68 22.55 4.01
CA LEU A 170 4.57 22.84 4.93
C LEU A 170 4.78 24.13 5.73
N LEU A 171 6.04 24.51 6.01
CA LEU A 171 6.42 25.73 6.72
C LEU A 171 6.72 26.94 5.81
N ALA A 172 6.96 26.74 4.51
CA ALA A 172 7.27 27.81 3.54
C ALA A 172 6.01 28.50 2.95
N GLY A 173 4.81 28.04 3.30
CA GLY A 173 3.57 28.78 3.00
C GLY A 173 3.36 29.91 4.02
N PRO A 174 2.85 31.10 3.62
CA PRO A 174 2.65 32.21 4.54
C PRO A 174 1.80 31.78 5.74
N ALA A 175 2.39 31.89 6.93
CA ALA A 175 1.87 31.44 8.22
C ALA A 175 0.68 32.27 8.74
N SER A 176 -0.27 32.63 7.89
CA SER A 176 -1.38 33.52 8.25
C SER A 176 -2.79 32.91 8.11
N SER A 177 -2.92 31.63 7.78
CA SER A 177 -4.25 30.98 7.80
C SER A 177 -4.15 29.51 8.16
N SER A 178 -4.56 29.18 9.38
CA SER A 178 -4.74 27.81 9.88
C SER A 178 -5.66 26.95 9.01
N ALA A 179 -6.49 27.58 8.16
CA ALA A 179 -7.32 26.90 7.17
C ALA A 179 -6.49 26.26 6.03
N ASN A 180 -5.40 26.91 5.60
CA ASN A 180 -4.57 26.41 4.51
C ASN A 180 -3.70 25.20 4.91
N VAL A 181 -3.39 25.05 6.20
CA VAL A 181 -2.58 23.93 6.70
C VAL A 181 -3.42 22.65 6.73
N VAL A 182 -4.67 22.72 7.18
CA VAL A 182 -5.61 21.58 7.19
C VAL A 182 -5.96 21.13 5.78
N GLU A 183 -6.13 22.08 4.85
CA GLU A 183 -6.42 21.77 3.44
C GLU A 183 -5.20 21.12 2.76
N LYS A 184 -3.99 21.64 3.00
CA LYS A 184 -2.74 21.01 2.53
C LYS A 184 -2.47 19.65 3.19
N LEU A 185 -2.84 19.46 4.45
CA LEU A 185 -2.75 18.16 5.14
C LEU A 185 -3.78 17.17 4.60
N GLY A 186 -4.99 17.64 4.27
CA GLY A 186 -6.03 16.85 3.60
C GLY A 186 -5.61 16.43 2.19
N TYR A 187 -4.91 17.31 1.47
CA TYR A 187 -4.27 16.97 0.19
C TYR A 187 -3.08 16.03 0.35
N ALA A 188 -2.25 16.21 1.37
CA ALA A 188 -1.13 15.31 1.67
C ALA A 188 -1.62 13.90 2.06
N LEU A 189 -2.63 13.81 2.91
CA LEU A 189 -3.28 12.55 3.31
C LEU A 189 -4.07 11.91 2.16
N SER A 190 -4.71 12.70 1.29
CA SER A 190 -5.42 12.16 0.10
C SER A 190 -4.47 11.74 -1.02
N MET A 191 -3.26 12.31 -1.08
CA MET A 191 -2.18 11.96 -2.00
C MET A 191 -1.19 10.93 -1.41
N GLY A 192 -1.38 10.47 -0.18
CA GLY A 192 -0.52 9.44 0.46
C GLY A 192 0.83 9.93 0.99
N TYR A 193 1.03 11.24 1.15
CA TYR A 193 2.22 11.80 1.82
C TYR A 193 2.13 11.58 3.32
N ILE A 194 3.01 10.73 3.88
CA ILE A 194 3.17 10.60 5.33
C ILE A 194 4.66 10.53 5.70
N VAL A 195 5.00 11.27 6.76
CA VAL A 195 6.33 11.53 7.33
C VAL A 195 6.91 10.25 7.96
N PHE A 196 8.13 9.87 7.55
CA PHE A 196 8.87 8.77 8.16
C PHE A 196 9.66 9.19 9.39
N GLU A 197 9.38 8.55 10.53
CA GLU A 197 10.30 8.47 11.67
C GLU A 197 11.13 7.18 11.52
N ARG A 198 12.46 7.32 11.45
CA ARG A 198 13.37 6.18 11.47
C ARG A 198 13.87 6.02 12.89
N ASP A 199 13.05 5.46 13.76
CA ASP A 199 13.48 5.12 15.12
C ASP A 199 14.30 3.84 15.10
N GLY A 200 15.52 3.94 15.65
CA GLY A 200 16.20 2.79 16.22
C GLY A 200 15.38 2.20 17.38
N PRO A 201 15.74 1.00 17.87
CA PRO A 201 14.95 0.30 18.88
C PRO A 201 14.74 1.19 20.10
N THR A 202 13.48 1.57 20.36
CA THR A 202 13.10 2.30 21.55
C THR A 202 13.16 1.35 22.76
N PRO A 203 13.76 1.76 23.89
CA PRO A 203 13.79 0.94 25.09
C PRO A 203 12.36 0.73 25.60
N ILE A 204 12.01 -0.52 25.87
CA ILE A 204 10.74 -0.89 26.52
C ILE A 204 10.76 -0.26 27.92
N PRO A 205 9.77 0.58 28.30
CA PRO A 205 9.68 1.05 29.67
C PRO A 205 9.37 -0.15 30.57
N SER A 206 10.31 -0.47 31.46
CA SER A 206 10.09 -1.39 32.57
C SER A 206 9.00 -0.79 33.45
N TYR A 207 7.86 -1.45 33.54
CA TYR A 207 6.91 -1.19 34.61
C TYR A 207 7.57 -1.66 35.91
N GLU A 208 7.95 -0.70 36.76
CA GLU A 208 8.21 -0.96 38.18
C GLU A 208 6.84 -0.99 38.90
N ASP A 209 6.66 -2.01 39.74
CA ASP A 209 5.47 -2.29 40.54
C ASP A 209 5.15 -1.21 41.59
#